data_AF-A0AAW2YY57-F1
#
_entry.id   AF-A0AAW2YY57-F1
#
_cell.length_a   1.000
_cell.length_b   1.000
_cell.length_c   1.000
_cell.angle_alpha   90.00
_cell.angle_beta   90.00
_cell.angle_gamma   90.00
#
_symmetry.space_group_name_H-M   'P 1'
#
loop_
_entity.id
_entity.type
_entity.pdbx_description
1 polymer ?
#
loop_
_entity_poly.entity_id
_entity_poly.type
_entity_poly.pdbx_seq_one_letter_code
_entity_poly.pdbx_strand_id
1 'polypeptide(L)'
;YAGQGFYPDPSAPPMPAPPMHSYDFNHQQQQNQHRNHDEVHTWVGHWTQDNERGDMLCEVRISPLGVITGSGSDVVGPFKWQGTINYRGEVELSKQYNSHTVTYRGMKSGSEIRGTWTLEKDHGHFYIQDVNVQ
;
A
#
# COMPACT_ATOMS: atom_id res chain seq x y z
N TYR A 1 36.64 36.14 25.04
CA TYR A 1 37.78 36.17 24.09
C TYR A 1 38.48 34.82 24.18
N ALA A 2 38.00 33.82 23.43
CA ALA A 2 38.30 33.49 22.02
C ALA A 2 39.39 32.41 21.96
N GLY A 3 38.98 31.17 21.69
CA GLY A 3 39.82 29.98 21.61
C GLY A 3 40.70 29.98 20.36
N GLN A 4 41.92 29.48 20.52
CA GLN A 4 42.92 29.40 19.46
C GLN A 4 42.58 28.25 18.49
N GLY A 5 42.46 28.58 17.21
CA GLY A 5 42.33 27.62 16.13
C GLY A 5 43.69 27.01 15.79
N PHE A 6 43.71 25.69 15.65
CA PHE A 6 44.83 24.96 15.06
C PHE A 6 44.77 25.13 13.54
N TYR A 7 45.75 25.84 12.95
CA TYR A 7 46.01 25.79 11.51
C TYR A 7 47.02 24.67 11.23
N PRO A 8 46.76 23.77 10.26
CA PRO A 8 47.73 22.73 9.89
C PRO A 8 48.87 23.27 9.01
N ASP A 9 50.06 22.70 9.23
CA ASP A 9 51.35 22.96 8.56
C ASP A 9 51.28 22.63 7.05
N PRO A 10 51.67 23.57 6.15
CA PRO A 10 51.62 23.38 4.70
C PRO A 10 52.72 22.47 4.11
N SER A 11 53.60 21.91 4.95
CA SER A 11 54.81 21.20 4.52
C SER A 11 54.73 19.67 4.64
N ALA A 12 53.63 19.13 5.17
CA ALA A 12 53.49 17.69 5.38
C ALA A 12 53.11 16.96 4.07
N PRO A 13 53.78 15.83 3.72
CA PRO A 13 53.35 15.01 2.59
C PRO A 13 51.94 14.43 2.85
N PRO A 14 51.11 14.28 1.80
CA PRO A 14 49.76 13.77 1.97
C PRO A 14 49.79 12.33 2.49
N MET A 15 49.09 12.07 3.60
CA MET A 15 48.93 10.71 4.12
C MET A 15 48.20 9.83 3.09
N PRO A 16 48.55 8.54 2.96
CA PRO A 16 47.76 7.63 2.15
C PRO A 16 46.35 7.53 2.72
N ALA A 17 45.35 7.66 1.84
CA ALA A 17 43.95 7.54 2.23
C ALA A 17 43.70 6.19 2.93
N PRO A 18 42.90 6.15 4.01
CA PRO A 18 42.48 4.89 4.61
C PRO A 18 41.75 4.05 3.54
N PRO A 19 41.88 2.71 3.55
CA PRO A 19 41.17 1.88 2.60
C PRO A 19 39.66 2.14 2.75
N MET A 20 39.07 2.70 1.68
CA MET A 20 37.62 2.75 1.49
C MET A 20 37.11 1.30 1.55
N HIS A 21 36.69 0.86 2.73
CA HIS A 21 35.74 -0.22 2.81
C HIS A 21 34.54 0.24 2.02
N SER A 22 34.19 -0.55 1.02
CA SER A 22 33.00 -0.44 0.18
C SER A 22 31.74 -0.52 1.04
N TYR A 23 31.48 0.52 1.83
CA TYR A 23 30.21 0.76 2.49
C TYR A 23 29.28 1.41 1.47
N ASP A 24 28.74 0.52 0.66
CA ASP A 24 27.30 0.36 0.61
C ASP A 24 26.45 1.31 -0.22
N PHE A 25 26.96 1.67 -1.40
CA PHE A 25 26.10 2.24 -2.44
C PHE A 25 25.09 1.21 -2.99
N ASN A 26 25.27 -0.08 -2.70
CA ASN A 26 24.37 -1.16 -3.15
C ASN A 26 23.24 -1.50 -2.16
N HIS A 27 23.39 -1.38 -0.83
CA HIS A 27 22.22 -1.61 0.06
C HIS A 27 21.25 -0.44 0.04
N GLN A 28 21.69 0.81 -0.23
CA GLN A 28 20.73 1.92 -0.39
C GLN A 28 19.99 1.87 -1.73
N GLN A 29 20.62 1.36 -2.81
CA GLN A 29 19.92 1.13 -4.07
C GLN A 29 18.99 -0.09 -4.03
N GLN A 30 19.36 -1.17 -3.31
CA GLN A 30 18.45 -2.30 -3.11
C GLN A 30 17.23 -1.94 -2.24
N GLN A 31 17.36 -1.02 -1.28
CA GLN A 31 16.22 -0.54 -0.49
C GLN A 31 15.34 0.47 -1.24
N ASN A 32 15.91 1.28 -2.12
CA ASN A 32 15.14 2.22 -2.98
C ASN A 32 14.49 1.54 -4.20
N GLN A 33 14.95 0.34 -4.58
CA GLN A 33 14.29 -0.47 -5.62
C GLN A 33 13.07 -1.26 -5.09
N HIS A 34 12.96 -1.50 -3.79
CA HIS A 34 11.80 -2.17 -3.18
C HIS A 34 10.60 -1.23 -2.91
N ARG A 35 10.80 0.10 -2.90
CA ARG A 35 9.74 1.07 -2.55
C ARG A 35 9.03 1.73 -3.74
N ASN A 36 9.27 1.24 -4.96
CA ASN A 36 8.72 1.84 -6.20
C ASN A 36 7.82 0.89 -7.00
N HIS A 37 7.40 -0.25 -6.46
CA HIS A 37 6.40 -1.08 -7.12
C HIS A 37 5.05 -0.92 -6.44
N ASP A 38 3.99 -0.82 -7.25
CA ASP A 38 2.62 -1.08 -6.85
C ASP A 38 2.54 -2.50 -6.25
N GLU A 39 2.89 -2.62 -4.98
CA GLU A 39 3.01 -3.90 -4.29
C GLU A 39 1.63 -4.56 -4.26
N VAL A 40 1.60 -5.86 -4.61
CA VAL A 40 0.38 -6.66 -4.52
C VAL A 40 0.26 -7.14 -3.10
N HIS A 41 -0.79 -6.71 -2.44
CA HIS A 41 -1.10 -7.15 -1.09
C HIS A 41 -2.27 -8.13 -1.15
N THR A 42 -2.22 -9.14 -0.29
CA THR A 42 -3.35 -10.03 -0.03
C THR A 42 -4.23 -9.41 1.03
N TRP A 43 -5.51 -9.34 0.74
CA TRP A 43 -6.54 -8.81 1.60
C TRP A 43 -7.58 -9.88 1.86
N VAL A 44 -8.01 -9.99 3.12
CA VAL A 44 -9.08 -10.90 3.53
C VAL A 44 -10.20 -10.09 4.15
N GLY A 45 -11.43 -10.56 4.05
CA GLY A 45 -12.55 -9.84 4.62
C GLY A 45 -13.89 -10.45 4.32
N HIS A 46 -14.93 -9.65 4.46
CA HIS A 46 -16.30 -10.09 4.22
C HIS A 46 -17.21 -8.91 3.87
N TRP A 47 -18.29 -9.22 3.17
CA TRP A 47 -19.46 -8.35 3.03
C TRP A 47 -20.60 -8.93 3.87
N THR A 48 -21.53 -8.07 4.24
CA THR A 48 -22.77 -8.44 4.93
C THR A 48 -23.96 -7.84 4.20
N GLN A 49 -25.05 -8.59 4.14
CA GLN A 49 -26.36 -8.15 3.67
C GLN A 49 -27.40 -8.73 4.61
N ASP A 50 -28.16 -7.89 5.31
CA ASP A 50 -29.11 -8.36 6.32
C ASP A 50 -28.47 -9.35 7.32
N ASN A 51 -28.82 -10.63 7.26
CA ASN A 51 -28.26 -11.70 8.10
C ASN A 51 -27.26 -12.61 7.37
N GLU A 52 -26.94 -12.31 6.11
CA GLU A 52 -25.98 -13.04 5.31
C GLU A 52 -24.60 -12.40 5.37
N ARG A 53 -23.58 -13.26 5.25
CA ARG A 53 -22.18 -12.87 5.20
C ARG A 53 -21.47 -13.67 4.12
N GLY A 54 -20.76 -12.99 3.23
CA GLY A 54 -19.86 -13.61 2.27
C GLY A 54 -18.42 -13.24 2.56
N ASP A 55 -17.59 -14.24 2.89
CA ASP A 55 -16.15 -14.05 3.02
C ASP A 55 -15.51 -13.86 1.63
N MET A 56 -14.47 -13.04 1.58
CA MET A 56 -13.75 -12.73 0.34
C MET A 56 -12.24 -12.73 0.54
N LEU A 57 -11.55 -13.22 -0.48
CA LEU A 57 -10.10 -13.12 -0.65
C LEU A 57 -9.82 -12.24 -1.87
N CYS A 58 -8.93 -11.27 -1.72
CA CYS A 58 -8.55 -10.40 -2.83
C CYS A 58 -7.07 -10.04 -2.80
N GLU A 59 -6.53 -9.80 -3.99
CA GLU A 59 -5.27 -9.13 -4.23
C GLU A 59 -5.57 -7.67 -4.56
N VAL A 60 -4.93 -6.74 -3.86
CA VAL A 60 -5.13 -5.31 -4.03
C VAL A 60 -3.78 -4.63 -4.18
N ARG A 61 -3.67 -3.76 -5.19
CA ARG A 61 -2.59 -2.80 -5.36
C ARG A 61 -3.15 -1.40 -5.13
N ILE A 62 -2.44 -0.60 -4.35
CA ILE A 62 -2.74 0.83 -4.17
C ILE A 62 -1.53 1.61 -4.66
N SER A 63 -1.69 2.36 -5.75
CA SER A 63 -0.60 3.15 -6.29
C SER A 63 -0.31 4.38 -5.43
N PRO A 64 0.89 5.00 -5.55
CA PRO A 64 1.21 6.24 -4.85
C PRO A 64 0.26 7.41 -5.14
N LEU A 65 -0.48 7.36 -6.25
CA LEU A 65 -1.49 8.35 -6.63
C LEU A 65 -2.88 8.05 -6.08
N GLY A 66 -3.02 6.97 -5.29
CA GLY A 66 -4.30 6.54 -4.72
C GLY A 66 -5.19 5.80 -5.71
N VAL A 67 -4.66 5.27 -6.81
CA VAL A 67 -5.44 4.38 -7.70
C VAL A 67 -5.41 2.97 -7.12
N ILE A 68 -6.59 2.38 -6.97
CA ILE A 68 -6.74 1.01 -6.48
C ILE A 68 -7.07 0.10 -7.66
N THR A 69 -6.33 -0.99 -7.79
CA THR A 69 -6.63 -2.09 -8.72
C THR A 69 -6.51 -3.42 -7.99
N GLY A 70 -7.26 -4.42 -8.43
CA GLY A 70 -7.17 -5.73 -7.80
C GLY A 70 -8.04 -6.78 -8.46
N SER A 71 -8.02 -7.96 -7.87
CA SER A 71 -8.86 -9.10 -8.26
C SER A 71 -9.04 -10.03 -7.09
N GLY A 72 -10.03 -10.91 -7.16
CA GLY A 72 -10.25 -11.88 -6.11
C GLY A 72 -11.43 -12.78 -6.42
N SER A 73 -11.89 -13.47 -5.39
CA SER A 73 -13.06 -14.34 -5.47
C SER A 73 -13.79 -14.41 -4.13
N ASP A 74 -15.09 -14.59 -4.21
CA ASP A 74 -15.94 -14.94 -3.08
C ASP A 74 -17.01 -15.97 -3.52
N VAL A 75 -18.05 -16.16 -2.71
CA VAL A 75 -19.17 -17.07 -2.98
C VAL A 75 -19.94 -16.75 -4.26
N VAL A 76 -19.94 -15.50 -4.73
CA VAL A 76 -20.61 -15.10 -5.99
C VAL A 76 -19.74 -15.49 -7.19
N GLY A 77 -18.42 -15.38 -7.06
CA GLY A 77 -17.46 -15.83 -8.06
C GLY A 77 -16.21 -14.94 -8.16
N PRO A 78 -15.43 -15.08 -9.24
CA PRO A 78 -14.25 -14.25 -9.47
C PRO A 78 -14.66 -12.81 -9.85
N PHE A 79 -13.88 -11.84 -9.38
CA PHE A 79 -14.11 -10.42 -9.61
C PHE A 79 -12.82 -9.63 -9.85
N LYS A 80 -12.98 -8.41 -10.35
CA LYS A 80 -11.93 -7.37 -10.42
C LYS A 80 -12.31 -6.17 -9.57
N TRP A 81 -11.31 -5.51 -9.00
CA TRP A 81 -11.44 -4.25 -8.28
C TRP A 81 -10.81 -3.11 -9.07
N GLN A 82 -11.50 -1.98 -9.07
CA GLN A 82 -10.95 -0.73 -9.60
C GLN A 82 -11.55 0.46 -8.87
N GLY A 83 -10.74 1.44 -8.50
CA GLY A 83 -11.25 2.64 -7.86
C GLY A 83 -10.13 3.52 -7.32
N THR A 84 -10.44 4.31 -6.29
CA THR A 84 -9.52 5.30 -5.75
C THR A 84 -9.60 5.41 -4.24
N ILE A 85 -8.51 5.91 -3.67
CA ILE A 85 -8.41 6.38 -2.29
C ILE A 85 -7.80 7.78 -2.29
N ASN A 86 -8.40 8.70 -1.54
CA ASN A 86 -7.85 10.04 -1.41
C ASN A 86 -6.94 10.19 -0.17
N TYR A 87 -6.32 11.35 -0.03
CA TYR A 87 -5.41 11.67 1.09
C TYR A 87 -6.07 11.65 2.48
N ARG A 88 -7.41 11.68 2.55
CA ARG A 88 -8.18 11.57 3.80
C ARG A 88 -8.51 10.11 4.14
N GLY A 89 -8.14 9.17 3.27
CA GLY A 89 -8.48 7.77 3.39
C GLY A 89 -9.89 7.42 2.92
N GLU A 90 -10.62 8.32 2.25
CA GLU A 90 -11.91 8.00 1.65
C GLU A 90 -11.70 7.13 0.42
N VAL A 91 -12.43 6.01 0.37
CA VAL A 91 -12.29 4.96 -0.65
C VAL A 91 -13.57 4.87 -1.47
N GLU A 92 -13.44 4.86 -2.79
CA GLU A 92 -14.50 4.48 -3.72
C GLU A 92 -13.98 3.37 -4.62
N LEU A 93 -14.72 2.26 -4.70
CA LEU A 93 -14.30 1.07 -5.43
C LEU A 93 -15.46 0.47 -6.21
N SER A 94 -15.14 -0.08 -7.38
CA SER A 94 -16.03 -0.89 -8.21
C SER A 94 -15.54 -2.33 -8.20
N LYS A 95 -16.41 -3.24 -7.72
CA LYS A 95 -16.21 -4.68 -7.77
C LYS A 95 -16.97 -5.25 -8.97
N GLN A 96 -16.25 -5.65 -10.00
CA GLN A 96 -16.82 -6.10 -11.26
C GLN A 96 -16.77 -7.62 -11.38
N TYR A 97 -17.94 -8.23 -11.51
CA TYR A 97 -18.12 -9.60 -11.96
C TYR A 97 -18.43 -9.61 -13.47
N ASN A 98 -18.44 -10.78 -14.08
CA ASN A 98 -18.88 -10.92 -15.48
C ASN A 98 -20.35 -10.51 -15.68
N SER A 99 -21.18 -10.59 -14.64
CA SER A 99 -22.62 -10.35 -14.68
C SER A 99 -23.05 -8.95 -14.25
N HIS A 100 -22.36 -8.33 -13.31
CA HIS A 100 -22.78 -7.06 -12.70
C HIS A 100 -21.59 -6.37 -12.01
N THR A 101 -21.79 -5.10 -11.63
CA THR A 101 -20.80 -4.30 -10.91
C THR A 101 -21.41 -3.79 -9.61
N VAL A 102 -20.70 -3.99 -8.50
CA VAL A 102 -21.08 -3.52 -7.17
C VAL A 102 -20.22 -2.32 -6.80
N THR A 103 -20.82 -1.26 -6.28
CA THR A 103 -20.11 -0.06 -5.81
C THR A 103 -19.82 -0.18 -4.33
N TYR A 104 -18.61 0.16 -3.91
CA TYR A 104 -18.16 0.16 -2.51
C TYR A 104 -17.67 1.56 -2.14
N ARG A 105 -18.05 2.03 -0.96
CA ARG A 105 -17.63 3.31 -0.41
C ARG A 105 -17.25 3.15 1.04
N GLY A 106 -16.09 3.66 1.43
CA GLY A 106 -15.59 3.42 2.78
C GLY A 106 -14.43 4.31 3.19
N MET A 107 -13.79 3.91 4.29
CA MET A 107 -12.63 4.59 4.86
C MET A 107 -11.51 3.59 5.08
N LYS A 108 -10.29 3.95 4.68
CA LYS A 108 -9.07 3.25 5.04
C LYS A 108 -8.54 3.76 6.39
N SER A 109 -8.20 2.84 7.28
CA SER A 109 -7.54 3.14 8.55
C SER A 109 -6.49 2.06 8.82
N GLY A 110 -5.21 2.44 8.82
CA GLY A 110 -4.11 1.46 8.93
C GLY A 110 -4.16 0.44 7.79
N SER A 111 -4.17 -0.84 8.13
CA SER A 111 -4.27 -1.99 7.22
C SER A 111 -5.71 -2.35 6.84
N GLU A 112 -6.72 -1.59 7.27
CA GLU A 112 -8.13 -1.93 7.09
C GLU A 112 -8.86 -0.97 6.16
N ILE A 113 -9.85 -1.47 5.43
CA ILE A 113 -10.86 -0.66 4.74
C ILE A 113 -12.23 -1.20 5.15
N ARG A 114 -13.10 -0.28 5.59
CA ARG A 114 -14.49 -0.61 5.97
C ARG A 114 -15.47 0.40 5.42
N GLY A 115 -16.70 -0.02 5.17
CA GLY A 115 -17.72 0.88 4.66
C GLY A 115 -18.99 0.17 4.24
N THR A 116 -19.62 0.69 3.20
CA THR A 116 -20.84 0.14 2.61
C THR A 116 -20.63 -0.26 1.16
N TRP A 117 -21.46 -1.19 0.70
CA TRP A 117 -21.56 -1.54 -0.72
C TRP A 117 -23.01 -1.36 -1.19
N THR A 118 -23.19 -1.13 -2.49
CA THR A 118 -24.49 -1.00 -3.14
C THR A 118 -24.50 -1.70 -4.51
N LEU A 119 -25.63 -2.35 -4.81
CA LEU A 119 -25.97 -2.92 -6.10
C LEU A 119 -27.46 -2.70 -6.34
N GLU A 120 -27.82 -1.78 -7.24
CA GLU A 120 -29.21 -1.37 -7.47
C GLU A 120 -29.93 -0.93 -6.18
N LYS A 121 -30.82 -1.76 -5.63
CA LYS A 121 -31.54 -1.52 -4.37
C LYS A 121 -30.90 -2.22 -3.18
N ASP A 122 -30.05 -3.21 -3.45
CA ASP A 122 -29.36 -3.98 -2.44
C ASP A 122 -28.16 -3.21 -1.91
N HIS A 123 -27.89 -3.39 -0.62
CA HIS A 123 -26.83 -2.68 0.07
C HIS A 123 -26.44 -3.44 1.33
N GLY A 124 -25.28 -3.09 1.87
CA GLY A 124 -24.82 -3.64 3.13
C GLY A 124 -23.46 -3.09 3.53
N HIS A 125 -22.80 -3.78 4.45
CA HIS A 125 -21.49 -3.37 4.96
C HIS A 125 -20.38 -4.29 4.45
N PHE A 126 -19.17 -3.76 4.42
CA PHE A 126 -17.98 -4.57 4.15
C PHE A 126 -16.82 -4.19 5.06
N TYR A 127 -15.92 -5.16 5.21
CA TYR A 127 -14.63 -5.01 5.86
C TYR A 127 -13.62 -5.85 5.08
N ILE A 128 -12.45 -5.27 4.79
CA ILE A 128 -11.29 -5.97 4.28
C ILE A 128 -10.03 -5.49 5.02
N GLN A 129 -9.09 -6.41 5.22
CA GLN A 129 -7.83 -6.17 5.92
C GLN A 129 -6.66 -6.72 5.11
N ASP A 130 -5.64 -5.89 4.98
CA ASP A 130 -4.34 -6.25 4.44
C ASP A 130 -3.60 -7.15 5.44
N VAL A 131 -3.32 -8.39 5.03
CA VAL A 131 -2.63 -9.37 5.90
C VAL A 131 -1.11 -9.32 5.75
N ASN A 132 -0.59 -8.51 4.81
CA ASN A 132 0.84 -8.38 4.55
C ASN A 132 1.51 -7.29 5.40
N VAL A 133 0.73 -6.47 6.11
CA VAL A 133 1.24 -5.39 6.96
C VAL A 133 1.15 -5.83 8.44
N GLN A 134 2.30 -6.12 9.05
CA GLN A 134 2.47 -6.38 10.48
C GLN A 134 3.02 -5.16 11.21
#